data_AF-A0A7X2NSC6-F1
#
_entry.id   AF-A0A7X2NSC6-F1
#
_cell.length_a   1.000
_cell.length_b   1.000
_cell.length_c   1.000
_cell.angle_alpha   90.00
_cell.angle_beta   90.00
_cell.angle_gamma   90.00
#
_symmetry.space_group_name_H-M   'P 1'
#
loop_
_entity.id
_entity.type
_entity.pdbx_description
1 polymer ?
#
loop_
_entity_poly.entity_id
_entity_poly.type
_entity_poly.pdbx_seq_one_letter_code
_entity_poly.pdbx_strand_id
1 'polypeptide(L)' 'MIGTNKCPVCGETYLYEYEICPVCGWENDPIQMDKPDLEGGANRMSLNQAISAYKKGEKIE' A
#
# COMPACT_ATOMS: atom_id res chain seq x y z
N MET A 1 13.71 -11.50 8.75
CA MET A 1 13.50 -10.58 9.88
C MET A 1 12.20 -9.86 9.60
N ILE A 2 11.21 -10.02 10.47
CA ILE A 2 9.92 -9.32 10.37
C ILE A 2 10.20 -7.86 10.74
N GLY A 3 10.54 -7.05 9.74
CA GLY A 3 10.80 -5.63 9.90
C GLY A 3 9.53 -4.83 9.60
N THR A 4 9.38 -3.67 10.23
CA THR A 4 8.38 -2.70 9.79
C THR A 4 8.94 -1.86 8.65
N ASN A 5 8.10 -1.52 7.68
CA ASN A 5 8.43 -0.53 6.65
C ASN A 5 7.41 0.60 6.66
N LYS A 6 7.88 1.78 6.22
CA LYS A 6 7.03 2.94 6.07
C LYS A 6 5.95 2.64 5.01
N CYS A 7 4.71 3.04 5.26
CA CYS A 7 3.60 2.85 4.33
C CYS A 7 4.01 3.40 2.96
N PRO A 8 3.99 2.57 1.90
CA PRO A 8 4.52 2.99 0.60
C PRO A 8 3.58 3.95 -0.13
N VAL A 9 2.32 4.07 0.32
CA VAL A 9 1.31 4.94 -0.30
C VAL A 9 1.32 6.35 0.31
N CYS A 10 1.04 6.47 1.61
CA CYS A 10 0.92 7.78 2.27
C CYS A 10 2.18 8.22 3.01
N GLY A 11 3.02 7.28 3.44
CA GLY A 11 4.21 7.60 4.23
C GLY A 11 3.93 8.08 5.67
N GLU A 12 2.76 7.84 6.24
CA GLU A 12 2.45 8.34 7.60
C GLU A 12 2.66 7.29 8.71
N THR A 13 2.67 6.00 8.38
CA THR A 13 2.79 4.90 9.36
C THR A 13 3.94 3.96 9.03
N TYR A 14 4.44 3.23 10.03
CA TYR A 14 5.26 2.04 9.85
C TYR A 14 4.38 0.81 10.06
N LEU A 15 4.45 -0.15 9.14
CA LEU A 15 3.58 -1.32 9.08
C LEU A 15 4.42 -2.59 9.05
N TYR A 16 3.95 -3.63 9.71
CA TYR A 16 4.40 -4.99 9.47
C TYR A 16 3.80 -5.52 8.16
N GLU A 17 4.34 -6.63 7.67
CA GLU A 17 3.79 -7.36 6.52
C GLU A 17 2.30 -7.69 6.75
N TYR A 18 1.46 -7.45 5.74
CA TYR A 18 0.01 -7.65 5.76
C TYR A 18 -0.79 -6.73 6.72
N GLU A 19 -0.16 -5.76 7.38
CA GLU A 19 -0.92 -4.75 8.14
C GLU A 19 -1.55 -3.70 7.21
N ILE A 20 -2.78 -3.32 7.55
CA ILE A 20 -3.52 -2.27 6.85
C ILE A 20 -3.16 -0.91 7.42
N CYS A 21 -2.76 0.01 6.55
CA CYS A 21 -2.49 1.40 6.93
C CYS A 21 -3.76 2.08 7.46
N PRO A 22 -3.80 2.56 8.71
CA PRO A 22 -4.99 3.22 9.26
C PRO A 22 -5.24 4.61 8.64
N VAL A 23 -4.29 5.15 7.88
CA VAL A 23 -4.40 6.47 7.24
C VAL A 23 -4.99 6.38 5.83
N CYS A 24 -4.48 5.46 5.02
CA CYS A 24 -4.83 5.38 3.60
C CYS A 24 -5.54 4.07 3.20
N GLY A 25 -5.63 3.10 4.10
CA GLY A 25 -6.30 1.81 3.85
C GLY A 25 -5.49 0.80 3.05
N TRP A 26 -4.27 1.13 2.61
CA TRP A 26 -3.38 0.20 1.91
C TRP A 26 -2.88 -0.93 2.81
N GLU A 27 -3.03 -2.18 2.40
CA GLU A 27 -2.39 -3.33 3.05
C GLU A 27 -0.93 -3.46 2.62
N ASN A 28 -0.03 -3.61 3.59
CA ASN A 28 1.41 -3.73 3.37
C ASN A 28 1.80 -5.11 2.81
N ASP A 29 1.34 -5.38 1.60
CA ASP A 29 1.54 -6.64 0.88
C ASP A 29 2.93 -6.68 0.20
N PRO A 30 3.77 -7.66 0.53
CA PRO A 30 5.13 -7.76 -0.02
C PRO A 30 5.14 -8.08 -1.51
N ILE A 31 4.10 -8.76 -2.03
CA ILE A 31 4.03 -9.12 -3.46
C ILE A 31 3.79 -7.86 -4.30
N GLN A 32 2.86 -6.99 -3.88
CA GLN A 32 2.61 -5.71 -4.53
C GLN A 32 3.69 -4.66 -4.24
N MET A 33 4.50 -4.82 -3.18
CA MET A 33 5.74 -4.05 -3.01
C MET A 33 6.83 -4.48 -4.02
N ASP A 34 7.00 -5.78 -4.26
CA ASP A 34 7.95 -6.30 -5.26
C ASP A 34 7.49 -6.05 -6.71
N LYS A 35 6.18 -6.09 -6.94
CA LYS A 35 5.54 -5.88 -8.25
C LYS A 35 4.55 -4.72 -8.17
N PRO A 36 5.01 -3.47 -8.24
CA PRO A 36 4.20 -2.28 -7.96
C PRO A 36 3.08 -2.00 -8.97
N ASP A 37 3.06 -2.69 -10.12
CA ASP A 37 2.00 -2.64 -11.13
C ASP A 37 1.06 -3.86 -11.07
N LEU A 38 1.25 -4.79 -10.12
CA LEU A 38 0.35 -5.93 -9.93
C LEU A 38 -0.99 -5.47 -9.34
N GLU A 39 -2.08 -5.68 -10.09
CA GLU A 39 -3.45 -5.41 -9.67
C GLU A 39 -4.14 -6.68 -9.13
N GLY A 40 -5.21 -6.51 -8.35
CA GLY A 40 -6.12 -7.59 -7.95
C GLY A 40 -5.56 -8.57 -6.92
N GLY A 41 -4.57 -8.16 -6.13
CA GLY A 41 -3.98 -8.95 -5.03
C GLY A 41 -4.70 -8.71 -3.71
N ALA A 42 -3.93 -8.56 -2.62
CA ALA A 42 -4.46 -8.13 -1.32
C ALA A 42 -5.16 -6.76 -1.43
N ASN A 43 -4.57 -5.85 -2.22
CA ASN A 43 -5.20 -4.60 -2.62
C ASN A 43 -5.76 -4.74 -4.05
N ARG A 44 -6.93 -4.14 -4.31
CA ARG A 44 -7.54 -4.20 -5.65
C ARG A 44 -6.72 -3.40 -6.65
N MET A 45 -6.32 -2.18 -6.29
CA MET A 45 -5.37 -1.35 -7.03
C MET A 45 -3.95 -1.91 -6.91
N SER A 46 -3.14 -1.66 -7.93
CA SER A 46 -1.68 -1.78 -7.82
C SER A 46 -1.09 -0.70 -6.91
N LEU A 47 0.14 -0.90 -6.43
CA LEU A 47 0.80 0.08 -5.57
C LEU A 47 0.94 1.45 -6.26
N ASN A 48 1.30 1.46 -7.55
CA ASN A 48 1.41 2.69 -8.32
C ASN A 48 0.06 3.40 -8.53
N GLN A 49 -1.03 2.65 -8.70
CA GLN A 49 -2.38 3.20 -8.76
C GLN A 49 -2.80 3.80 -7.42
N ALA A 50 -2.57 3.10 -6.30
CA ALA A 50 -2.89 3.59 -4.97
C ALA A 50 -2.11 4.87 -4.62
N ILE A 51 -0.81 4.94 -4.93
CA ILE A 51 0.01 6.16 -4.78
C ILE A 51 -0.57 7.32 -5.60
N SER A 52 -0.98 7.05 -6.84
CA SER A 52 -1.55 8.06 -7.73
C SER A 52 -2.92 8.55 -7.24
N ALA A 53 -3.78 7.65 -6.80
CA ALA A 53 -5.08 7.96 -6.21
C ALA A 53 -4.92 8.81 -4.95
N TYR A 54 -4.03 8.41 -4.04
CA TYR A 54 -3.74 9.15 -2.81
C TYR A 54 -3.31 10.59 -3.08
N LYS A 55 -2.38 10.80 -4.03
CA LYS A 55 -1.90 12.13 -4.43
C LYS A 55 -3.01 13.02 -5.02
N LYS A 56 -4.03 12.42 -5.62
CA LYS A 56 -5.21 13.14 -6.15
C LYS A 56 -6.31 13.35 -5.11
N GLY A 57 -6.18 12.79 -3.91
CA GLY A 57 -7.25 12.77 -2.91
C GLY A 57 -8.40 11.83 -3.28
N GLU A 58 -8.15 10.87 -4.17
CA GLU A 58 -9.10 9.83 -4.56
C GLU A 58 -9.09 8.68 -3.53
N LYS A 59 -10.18 7.92 -3.51
CA LYS A 59 -10.29 6.73 -2.67
C LYS A 59 -9.34 5.64 -3.21
N ILE A 60 -8.58 5.01 -2.32
CA ILE A 60 -7.80 3.80 -2.60
C ILE A 60 -8.72 2.58 -2.45
N GLU A 61 -8.61 1.62 -3.36
CA GLU A 61 -9.39 0.38 -3.35
C GLU A 61 -8.50 -0.86 -3.46
#